data_AF-A0A6L5QC73-F1
#
_entry.id   AF-A0A6L5QC73-F1
#
_cell.length_a   1.000
_cell.length_b   1.000
_cell.length_c   1.000
_cell.angle_alpha   90.00
_cell.angle_beta   90.00
_cell.angle_gamma   90.00
#
_symmetry.space_group_name_H-M   'P 1'
#
loop_
_entity.id
_entity.type
_entity.pdbx_description
1 polymer ?
#
loop_
_entity_poly.entity_id
_entity_poly.type
_entity_poly.pdbx_seq_one_letter_code
_entity_poly.pdbx_strand_id
1 'polypeptide(L)' 'MTQENLALEAGLERVFISWMENGHKQATFQTMLKLARALNCSAAELVSEAEAFLTAAESKS' A
#
# COMPACT_ATOMS: atom_id res chain seq x y z
N MET A 1 11.71 3.66 -3.29
CA MET A 1 11.64 2.64 -2.23
C MET A 1 11.63 1.27 -2.88
N THR A 2 12.35 0.27 -2.38
CA THR A 2 12.25 -1.12 -2.86
C THR A 2 11.21 -1.89 -2.02
N GLN A 3 10.67 -3.00 -2.53
CA GLN A 3 9.78 -3.87 -1.74
C GLN A 3 10.45 -4.37 -0.44
N GLU A 4 11.74 -4.70 -0.52
CA GLU A 4 12.56 -5.14 0.62
C GLU A 4 12.63 -4.06 1.70
N ASN A 5 12.94 -2.82 1.32
CA ASN A 5 13.06 -1.71 2.27
C ASN A 5 11.70 -1.33 2.86
N LEU A 6 10.63 -1.34 2.05
CA LEU A 6 9.28 -1.07 2.56
C LEU A 6 8.82 -2.14 3.55
N ALA A 7 9.08 -3.41 3.25
CA ALA A 7 8.77 -4.51 4.14
C ALA A 7 9.51 -4.39 5.48
N LEU A 8 10.81 -4.07 5.43
CA LEU A 8 11.64 -3.84 6.60
C LEU A 8 11.09 -2.71 7.47
N GLU A 9 10.84 -1.54 6.87
CA GLU A 9 10.35 -0.34 7.58
C GLU A 9 8.94 -0.54 8.17
N ALA A 10 8.07 -1.27 7.45
CA ALA A 10 6.71 -1.58 7.91
C ALA A 10 6.64 -2.76 8.91
N GLY A 11 7.74 -3.47 9.15
CA GLY A 11 7.75 -4.70 9.95
C GLY A 11 6.84 -5.77 9.34
N LEU A 12 6.98 -6.00 8.03
CA LEU A 12 6.25 -6.97 7.22
C LEU A 12 7.25 -7.86 6.47
N GLU A 13 6.76 -8.99 5.93
CA GLU A 13 7.58 -9.81 5.05
C GLU A 13 7.57 -9.27 3.62
N ARG A 14 8.72 -9.29 2.95
CA ARG A 14 8.85 -8.87 1.54
C ARG A 14 7.89 -9.63 0.62
N VAL A 15 7.69 -10.94 0.86
CA VAL A 15 6.75 -11.76 0.08
C VAL A 15 5.30 -11.27 0.23
N PHE A 16 4.95 -10.76 1.41
CA PHE A 16 3.61 -10.21 1.66
C PHE A 16 3.39 -8.90 0.90
N ILE A 17 4.40 -8.02 0.83
CA ILE A 17 4.36 -6.81 -0.03
C ILE A 17 4.17 -7.21 -1.50
N SER A 18 4.95 -8.19 -1.98
CA SER A 18 4.81 -8.68 -3.35
C SER A 18 3.42 -9.24 -3.64
N TRP A 19 2.83 -10.03 -2.73
CA TRP A 19 1.46 -10.52 -2.89
C TRP A 19 0.42 -9.40 -2.92
N MET A 20 0.61 -8.35 -2.14
CA MET A 20 -0.30 -7.20 -2.12
C MET A 20 -0.27 -6.42 -3.43
N GLU A 21 0.92 -6.10 -3.93
CA GLU A 21 1.10 -5.35 -5.18
C GLU A 21 0.58 -6.10 -6.41
N ASN A 22 0.56 -7.44 -6.36
CA ASN A 22 0.00 -8.28 -7.42
C ASN A 22 -1.47 -8.66 -7.18
N GLY A 23 -2.13 -8.07 -6.19
CA GLY A 23 -3.55 -8.30 -5.89
C GLY A 23 -3.89 -9.68 -5.31
N HIS A 24 -2.90 -10.48 -4.94
CA HIS A 24 -3.10 -11.81 -4.33
C HIS A 24 -3.56 -11.73 -2.87
N LYS A 25 -3.23 -10.65 -2.17
CA LYS A 25 -3.58 -10.43 -0.76
C LYS A 25 -4.05 -9.00 -0.53
N GLN A 26 -5.09 -8.85 0.29
CA GLN A 26 -5.56 -7.56 0.75
C GLN A 26 -4.84 -7.16 2.05
N ALA A 27 -4.49 -5.88 2.16
CA ALA A 27 -3.98 -5.33 3.41
C ALA A 27 -5.09 -5.34 4.47
N THR A 28 -4.75 -5.73 5.70
CA THR A 28 -5.63 -5.42 6.84
C THR A 28 -5.55 -3.93 7.14
N PHE A 29 -6.51 -3.39 7.90
CA PHE A 29 -6.43 -2.00 8.36
C PHE A 29 -5.12 -1.72 9.11
N GLN A 30 -4.71 -2.62 10.02
CA GLN A 30 -3.44 -2.47 10.75
C GLN A 30 -2.23 -2.48 9.81
N THR A 31 -2.24 -3.34 8.77
CA THR A 31 -1.22 -3.35 7.73
C THR A 31 -1.15 -2.03 6.99
N MET A 32 -2.30 -1.45 6.64
CA MET A 32 -2.38 -0.16 5.97
C MET A 32 -1.77 0.97 6.82
N LEU A 33 -2.04 0.98 8.14
CA LEU A 33 -1.41 1.92 9.08
C LEU A 33 0.11 1.78 9.13
N LYS A 34 0.62 0.53 9.13
CA LYS A 34 2.07 0.26 9.11
C LYS A 34 2.72 0.77 7.82
N LEU A 35 2.09 0.51 6.69
CA LEU A 35 2.57 0.94 5.38
C LEU A 35 2.59 2.47 5.27
N ALA A 36 1.52 3.15 5.70
CA ALA A 36 1.47 4.61 5.71
C ALA A 36 2.62 5.21 6.54
N ARG A 37 2.84 4.67 7.75
CA ARG A 37 3.97 5.08 8.60
C ARG A 37 5.32 4.87 7.90
N ALA A 38 5.53 3.72 7.27
CA ALA A 38 6.77 3.39 6.56
C ALA A 38 6.99 4.25 5.30
N LEU A 39 5.92 4.72 4.68
CA LEU A 39 5.93 5.65 3.55
C LEU A 39 5.97 7.12 3.97
N ASN A 40 6.02 7.38 5.28
CA ASN A 40 6.03 8.72 5.86
C ASN A 40 4.81 9.57 5.46
N CYS A 41 3.63 8.94 5.42
CA CYS A 41 2.35 9.61 5.24
C CYS A 41 1.31 9.11 6.25
N SER A 42 0.19 9.82 6.34
CA SER A 42 -0.99 9.34 7.06
C SER A 42 -1.74 8.28 6.25
N ALA A 43 -2.44 7.38 6.94
CA ALA A 43 -3.29 6.41 6.25
C ALA A 43 -4.44 7.07 5.48
N ALA A 44 -4.88 8.26 5.90
CA ALA A 44 -5.89 9.03 5.19
C ALA A 44 -5.37 9.52 3.83
N GLU A 45 -4.15 10.04 3.77
CA GLU A 45 -3.50 10.42 2.51
C GLU A 45 -3.33 9.20 1.60
N LEU A 46 -2.86 8.07 2.14
CA LEU A 46 -2.69 6.83 1.38
C LEU A 46 -3.99 6.34 0.74
N VAL A 47 -5.11 6.36 1.49
CA VAL A 47 -6.42 5.96 0.98
C VAL A 47 -6.95 6.98 -0.04
N SER A 48 -6.81 8.28 0.23
CA SER A 48 -7.25 9.33 -0.69
C SER A 48 -6.54 9.25 -2.05
N GLU A 49 -5.24 8.98 -2.06
CA GLU A 49 -4.49 8.76 -3.30
C GLU A 49 -4.96 7.50 -4.05
N ALA A 50 -5.25 6.42 -3.33
CA ALA A 50 -5.77 5.19 -3.94
C ALA A 50 -7.16 5.38 -4.56
N GLU A 51 -8.06 6.10 -3.90
CA GLU A 51 -9.39 6.46 -4.43
C GLU A 51 -9.29 7.31 -5.70
N ALA A 52 -8.40 8.30 -5.71
CA ALA A 52 -8.14 9.13 -6.88
C ALA A 52 -7.62 8.31 -8.06
N PHE A 53 -6.72 7.35 -7.81
CA PHE A 53 -6.18 6.45 -8.83
C PHE A 53 -7.27 5.56 -9.45
N LEU A 54 -8.14 4.97 -8.62
CA LEU A 54 -9.24 4.13 -9.09
C LEU A 54 -10.22 4.92 -9.96
N THR A 55 -10.62 6.12 -9.51
CA THR A 55 -11.52 7.00 -10.28
C THR A 55 -10.92 7.39 -11.63
N ALA A 56 -9.62 7.67 -11.67
CA ALA A 56 -8.91 8.01 -12.90
C ALA A 56 -8.75 6.82 -13.87
N ALA A 57 -8.65 5.59 -13.35
CA ALA A 57 -8.59 4.37 -14.15
C ALA A 57 -9.96 4.03 -14.79
N GLU A 58 -11.04 4.23 -14.04
CA GLU A 58 -12.42 4.04 -14.53
C GLU A 58 -12.79 5.03 -15.65
N SER A 59 -12.27 6.26 -15.59
CA SER A 59 -12.53 7.28 -16.62
C SER A 59 -11.78 7.05 -17.94
N LYS A 60 -10.84 6.10 -17.98
CA LYS A 60 -10.00 5.77 -19.16
C LYS A 60 -10.40 4.45 -19.84
N SER A 61 -11.36 3.72 -19.28
CA SER A 61 -11.91 2.46 -19.84
C SER A 61 -13.24 2.73 -20.52
#